data_AF-A0A0A2A680-F1
#
_entry.id   AF-A0A0A2A680-F1
#
_cell.length_a   1.000
_cell.length_b   1.000
_cell.length_c   1.000
_cell.angle_alpha   90.00
_cell.angle_beta   90.00
_cell.angle_gamma   90.00
#
_symmetry.space_group_name_H-M   'P 1'
#
loop_
_entity.id
_entity.type
_entity.pdbx_description
1 polymer ?
#
loop_
_entity_poly.entity_id
_entity_poly.type
_entity_poly.pdbx_seq_one_letter_code
_entity_poly.pdbx_strand_id
1 'polypeptide(L)' 'MKERYKEEYEGGSDLLWPSDKEDKITRQFYKDLSNLSKNIKYSKKKKLKLFEQLVRILQSKYWS' A
#
# COMPACT_ATOMS: atom_id res chain seq x y z
N MET A 1 -21.38 23.96 -16.97
CA MET A 1 -20.03 24.48 -16.70
C MET A 1 -18.89 23.53 -17.12
N LYS A 2 -19.15 22.39 -17.78
CA LYS A 2 -18.12 21.37 -18.08
C LYS A 2 -17.52 21.48 -19.49
N GLU A 3 -18.12 22.31 -20.36
CA GLU A 3 -17.77 22.35 -21.79
C GLU A 3 -16.75 23.43 -22.16
N ARG A 4 -16.51 24.43 -21.29
CA ARG A 4 -15.61 25.56 -21.59
C ARG A 4 -14.11 25.26 -21.41
N TYR A 5 -13.75 24.14 -20.80
CA TYR A 5 -12.36 23.80 -20.48
C TYR A 5 -11.76 22.72 -21.40
N LYS A 6 -12.55 22.21 -22.36
CA LYS A 6 -12.13 21.08 -23.20
C LYS A 6 -11.29 21.51 -24.41
N GLU A 7 -11.42 22.76 -24.85
CA GLU A 7 -10.77 23.26 -26.07
C GLU A 7 -9.30 23.67 -25.90
N GLU A 8 -8.85 24.05 -24.69
CA GLU A 8 -7.48 24.56 -24.49
C GLU A 8 -6.44 23.48 -24.13
N TYR A 9 -6.87 22.27 -23.74
CA TYR A 9 -5.98 21.23 -23.21
C TYR A 9 -6.38 19.82 -23.67
N GLU A 10 -6.50 19.62 -24.99
CA GLU A 10 -6.81 18.29 -25.56
C GLU A 10 -5.81 17.21 -25.12
N GLY A 11 -4.55 17.55 -24.83
CA GLY A 11 -3.52 16.59 -24.37
C GLY A 11 -3.34 16.47 -22.86
N GLY A 12 -3.85 17.43 -22.06
CA GLY A 12 -3.65 17.48 -20.61
C GLY A 12 -4.90 17.16 -19.78
N SER A 13 -6.07 17.19 -20.42
CA SER A 13 -7.36 16.98 -19.77
C SER A 13 -7.53 15.56 -19.22
N ASP A 14 -7.06 14.53 -19.93
CA ASP A 14 -7.16 13.13 -19.46
C ASP A 14 -6.26 12.85 -18.25
N LEU A 15 -5.13 13.58 -18.14
CA LEU A 15 -4.23 13.45 -17.00
C LEU A 15 -4.78 14.12 -15.74
N LEU A 16 -5.37 15.32 -15.89
CA LEU A 16 -5.90 16.10 -14.77
C LEU A 16 -7.31 15.65 -14.37
N TRP A 17 -8.10 15.15 -15.31
CA TRP A 17 -9.47 14.71 -15.11
C TRP A 17 -9.66 13.30 -15.68
N PRO A 18 -9.08 12.28 -15.01
CA PRO A 18 -9.23 10.90 -15.44
C PRO A 18 -10.70 10.51 -15.50
N SER A 19 -11.04 9.63 -16.45
CA SER A 19 -12.40 9.12 -16.55
C SER A 19 -12.81 8.35 -15.29
N ASP A 20 -14.11 8.22 -15.02
CA ASP A 20 -14.61 7.43 -13.86
C ASP A 20 -14.07 5.98 -13.83
N LYS A 21 -13.69 5.44 -14.99
CA LYS A 21 -13.08 4.11 -15.10
C LYS A 21 -11.62 4.13 -14.64
N GLU A 22 -10.85 5.12 -15.08
CA GLU A 22 -9.44 5.28 -14.72
C GLU A 22 -9.25 5.69 -13.26
N ASP A 23 -10.13 6.54 -12.74
CA ASP A 23 -10.15 6.90 -11.31
C ASP A 23 -10.38 5.67 -10.43
N LYS A 24 -11.35 4.82 -10.79
CA LYS A 24 -11.62 3.56 -10.08
C LYS A 24 -10.42 2.61 -10.11
N ILE A 25 -9.77 2.44 -11.26
CA ILE A 25 -8.58 1.59 -11.40
C ILE A 25 -7.43 2.13 -10.54
N THR A 26 -7.16 3.43 -10.64
CA THR A 26 -6.06 4.09 -9.92
C THR A 26 -6.29 4.02 -8.41
N ARG A 27 -7.50 4.32 -7.95
CA ARG A 27 -7.87 4.24 -6.54
C ARG A 27 -7.79 2.82 -5.98
N GLN A 28 -8.20 1.82 -6.77
CA GLN A 28 -8.09 0.42 -6.37
C GLN A 28 -6.63 -0.04 -6.31
N PHE A 29 -5.81 0.35 -7.29
CA PHE A 29 -4.37 0.06 -7.32
C PHE A 29 -3.66 0.59 -6.07
N TYR A 30 -3.87 1.86 -5.69
CA TYR A 30 -3.28 2.42 -4.47
C TYR A 30 -3.79 1.76 -3.19
N LYS A 31 -5.06 1.36 -3.16
CA LYS A 31 -5.65 0.65 -2.02
C LYS A 31 -5.01 -0.73 -1.83
N ASP A 32 -4.77 -1.45 -2.92
CA ASP A 32 -4.14 -2.76 -2.89
C ASP A 32 -2.67 -2.68 -2.47
N LEU A 33 -1.92 -1.67 -2.94
CA LEU A 33 -0.57 -1.40 -2.44
C LEU A 33 -0.53 -1.09 -0.95
N SER A 34 -1.48 -0.29 -0.45
CA SER A 34 -1.59 0.04 0.98
C SER A 34 -1.86 -1.22 1.82
N ASN A 35 -2.78 -2.06 1.37
CA ASN A 35 -3.13 -3.32 2.04
C ASN A 35 -1.96 -4.31 2.04
N LEU A 36 -1.26 -4.44 0.90
CA LEU A 36 -0.08 -5.28 0.78
C LEU A 36 1.04 -4.79 1.71
N SER A 37 1.32 -3.49 1.74
CA SER A 37 2.32 -2.89 2.63
C SER A 37 2.01 -3.11 4.10
N LYS A 38 0.74 -2.97 4.50
CA LYS A 38 0.27 -3.27 5.87
C LYS A 38 0.46 -4.75 6.21
N ASN A 39 0.10 -5.66 5.31
CA ASN A 39 0.25 -7.10 5.52
C ASN A 39 1.72 -7.52 5.62
N ILE A 40 2.62 -6.95 4.81
CA ILE A 40 4.06 -7.20 4.88
C ILE A 40 4.62 -6.67 6.21
N LYS A 41 4.26 -5.45 6.62
CA LYS A 41 4.70 -4.88 7.91
C LYS A 41 4.20 -5.69 9.11
N TYR A 42 2.95 -6.14 9.08
CA TYR A 42 2.37 -6.99 10.12
C TYR A 42 3.07 -8.35 10.19
N SER A 43 3.29 -8.98 9.04
CA SER A 43 4.03 -10.25 8.93
C SER A 43 5.46 -10.13 9.46
N LYS A 44 6.18 -9.06 9.11
CA LYS A 44 7.54 -8.79 9.60
C LYS A 44 7.58 -8.62 11.12
N LYS A 45 6.66 -7.83 11.71
CA LYS A 45 6.57 -7.67 13.16
C LYS A 45 6.25 -8.98 13.88
N LYS A 46 5.34 -9.79 13.33
CA LYS A 46 4.97 -11.09 13.91
C LYS A 46 6.15 -12.07 13.88
N LYS A 47 6.90 -12.13 12.77
CA LYS A 47 8.11 -12.95 12.68
C LYS A 47 9.18 -12.53 13.69
N LEU A 48 9.45 -11.23 13.82
CA LEU A 48 10.41 -10.70 14.81
C LEU A 48 10.06 -11.12 16.24
N LYS A 49 8.79 -10.99 16.64
CA LYS A 49 8.32 -11.39 17.97
C LYS A 49 8.51 -12.89 18.26
N LEU A 50 8.30 -13.74 17.25
CA LEU A 50 8.53 -15.19 17.37
C LEU A 50 10.03 -15.52 17.50
N PHE A 51 10.88 -14.85 16.72
CA PHE A 51 12.34 -15.00 16.85
C PHE A 51 12.85 -14.57 18.23
N GLU A 52 12.37 -13.44 18.76
CA GLU A 52 12.72 -13.00 20.12
C GLU A 52 12.31 -14.00 21.19
N GLN A 53 11.13 -14.61 21.07
CA GLN A 53 10.69 -15.66 21.99
C GLN A 53 11.57 -16.92 21.91
N LEU A 54 11.98 -17.34 20.71
CA LEU A 54 12.88 -18.49 20.53
C LEU A 54 14.27 -18.23 21.13
N VAL A 55 14.83 -17.03 20.91
CA VAL A 55 16.12 -16.64 21.49
C VAL A 55 16.06 -16.62 23.02
N ARG A 56 14.96 -16.10 23.61
CA ARG A 56 14.75 -16.13 25.06
C ARG A 56 14.74 -17.55 25.62
N ILE A 57 14.06 -18.48 24.97
CA ILE A 57 14.00 -19.89 25.40
C ILE A 57 15.38 -20.55 25.32
N LEU A 58 16.12 -20.29 24.24
CA LEU A 58 17.49 -20.79 24.08
C LEU A 58 18.41 -20.22 25.18
N GLN A 59 18.36 -18.92 25.44
CA GLN A 59 19.14 -18.30 26.52
C GLN A 59 18.79 -18.88 27.88
N SER A 60 17.50 -19.08 28.21
CA SER A 60 17.11 -19.69 29.49
C SER A 60 17.56 -21.13 29.64
N LYS A 61 17.76 -21.87 28.54
CA LYS A 61 18.23 -23.25 28.57
C LYS A 61 19.75 -23.37 28.68
N TYR A 62 20.49 -22.36 28.20
CA TYR A 62 21.96 -22.33 28.27
C TYR A 62 22.51 -21.68 29.54
N TRP A 63 21.72 -20.84 30.22
CA TRP A 63 22.09 -20.16 31.47
C TRP A 63 21.48 -20.80 32.73
N SER A 64 20.84 -21.97 32.62
CA SER A 64 20.33 -22.81 33.72
C SER A 64 21.13 -24.10 33.81
#